data_AF-A0A5N5RM68-F1
#
_entry.id   AF-A0A5N5RM68-F1
#
_cell.length_a   1.000
_cell.length_b   1.000
_cell.length_c   1.000
_cell.angle_alpha   90.00
_cell.angle_beta   90.00
_cell.angle_gamma   90.00
#
_symmetry.space_group_name_H-M   'P 1'
#
loop_
_entity.id
_entity.type
_entity.pdbx_description
1 polymer ?
#
loop_
_entity_poly.entity_id
_entity_poly.type
_entity_poly.pdbx_seq_one_letter_code
_entity_poly.pdbx_strand_id
1 'polypeptide(L)' 'MDALLSYADVTEHYGITVPSMRNRVLRGDAPTPVLGRGGRVRGWRREEIERYDRVHTMSREQYLYKKRTR' A
#
# COMPACT_ATOMS: atom_id res chain seq x y z
N MET A 1 -5.44 17.83 -9.28
CA MET A 1 -5.59 17.18 -7.97
C MET A 1 -5.68 15.69 -8.22
N ASP A 2 -4.64 14.93 -7.90
CA ASP A 2 -4.71 13.47 -8.01
C ASP A 2 -5.78 12.92 -7.09
N ALA A 3 -6.74 12.21 -7.67
CA ALA A 3 -7.81 11.55 -6.92
C ALA A 3 -7.18 10.46 -6.03
N LEU A 4 -7.41 10.55 -4.72
CA LEU A 4 -6.99 9.52 -3.79
C LEU A 4 -7.88 8.29 -3.96
N LEU A 5 -7.27 7.12 -4.03
CA LEU A 5 -7.96 5.85 -4.03
C LEU A 5 -8.54 5.60 -2.63
N SER A 6 -9.81 5.19 -2.60
CA SER A 6 -10.54 4.90 -1.37
C SER A 6 -10.18 3.52 -0.82
N TYR A 7 -10.69 3.19 0.37
CA TYR A 7 -10.58 1.82 0.87
C TYR A 7 -11.17 0.79 -0.11
N ALA A 8 -12.28 1.12 -0.79
CA ALA A 8 -12.94 0.20 -1.71
C ALA A 8 -12.02 -0.15 -2.90
N ASP A 9 -11.46 0.87 -3.55
CA ASP A 9 -10.57 0.71 -4.70
C ASP A 9 -9.34 -0.14 -4.34
N VAL A 10 -8.74 0.15 -3.18
CA VAL A 10 -7.54 -0.56 -2.71
C VAL A 10 -7.87 -2.00 -2.31
N THR A 11 -9.03 -2.25 -1.71
CA THR A 11 -9.43 -3.61 -1.32
C THR A 11 -9.78 -4.47 -2.52
N GLU A 12 -10.37 -3.88 -3.56
CA GLU A 12 -10.64 -4.54 -4.83
C GLU A 12 -9.32 -4.94 -5.51
N HIS A 13 -8.35 -4.03 -5.57
CA HIS A 13 -7.01 -4.28 -6.11
C HIS A 13 -6.29 -5.47 -5.44
N TYR A 14 -6.38 -5.57 -4.11
CA TYR A 14 -5.74 -6.67 -3.36
C TYR A 14 -6.62 -7.91 -3.16
N GLY A 15 -7.87 -7.90 -3.60
CA GLY A 15 -8.81 -9.01 -3.38
C GLY A 15 -9.09 -9.31 -1.90
N ILE A 16 -9.10 -8.31 -1.03
CA ILE A 16 -9.34 -8.47 0.41
C ILE A 16 -10.53 -7.64 0.89
N THR A 17 -10.94 -7.81 2.15
CA THR A 17 -12.03 -7.00 2.73
C THR A 17 -11.51 -5.68 3.33
N VAL A 18 -12.39 -4.67 3.47
CA VAL A 18 -12.06 -3.40 4.13
C VAL A 18 -11.56 -3.58 5.57
N PRO A 19 -12.18 -4.41 6.44
CA PRO A 19 -11.63 -4.70 7.77
C PRO A 19 -10.22 -5.29 7.72
N SER A 20 -9.95 -6.19 6.78
CA SER A 20 -8.60 -6.76 6.58
C SER A 20 -7.59 -5.67 6.18
N MET A 21 -7.97 -4.76 5.27
CA MET A 21 -7.12 -3.65 4.89
C MET A 21 -6.86 -2.67 6.05
N ARG A 22 -7.88 -2.37 6.88
CA ARG A 22 -7.68 -1.56 8.09
C ARG A 22 -6.68 -2.20 9.06
N ASN A 23 -6.78 -3.51 9.28
CA ASN A 23 -5.83 -4.23 10.12
C ASN A 23 -4.40 -4.19 9.57
N ARG A 24 -4.24 -4.29 8.24
CA ARG A 24 -2.95 -4.14 7.56
C ARG A 24 -2.35 -2.75 7.77
N VAL A 25 -3.15 -1.69 7.59
CA VAL A 25 -2.74 -0.30 7.85
C VAL A 25 -2.30 -0.10 9.29
N LEU A 26 -3.06 -0.61 10.26
CA LEU A 26 -2.71 -0.51 11.68
C LEU A 26 -1.40 -1.23 12.03
N ARG A 27 -1.08 -2.32 11.33
CA ARG A 27 0.17 -3.09 11.51
C ARG A 27 1.35 -2.52 10.72
N GLY A 28 1.14 -1.50 9.89
CA GLY A 28 2.16 -0.99 8.98
C GLY A 28 2.46 -1.90 7.78
N ASP A 29 1.58 -2.88 7.51
CA ASP A 29 1.71 -3.84 6.40
C ASP A 29 0.74 -3.49 5.26
N ALA A 30 0.78 -2.24 4.82
CA ALA A 30 -0.05 -1.70 3.75
C ALA A 30 0.69 -0.57 3.01
N PRO A 31 0.25 -0.20 1.80
CA PRO A 31 0.69 1.03 1.16
C PRO A 31 0.48 2.24 2.06
N THR A 32 1.37 3.23 1.99
CA THR A 32 1.30 4.43 2.83
C THR A 32 0.02 5.23 2.53
N PRO A 33 -0.90 5.39 3.50
CA PRO A 33 -2.10 6.18 3.30
C PRO A 33 -1.79 7.68 3.41
N VAL A 34 -2.57 8.49 2.69
CA VAL A 34 -2.66 9.92 2.95
C VAL A 34 -3.60 10.13 4.14
N LEU A 35 -3.09 10.75 5.19
CA LEU A 35 -3.86 11.06 6.39
C LEU A 35 -4.52 12.44 6.27
N GLY A 36 -5.75 12.54 6.76
CA GLY A 36 -6.48 13.78 6.97
C GLY A 36 -6.29 14.32 8.39
N ARG A 37 -6.98 15.42 8.68
CA ARG A 37 -7.03 16.00 10.03
C ARG A 37 -7.56 14.96 11.03
N GLY A 38 -6.85 14.77 12.13
CA GLY A 38 -7.18 13.77 13.15
C GLY A 38 -6.67 12.35 12.85
N GLY A 39 -5.71 12.19 11.92
CA GLY A 39 -5.03 10.91 11.67
C GLY A 39 -5.90 9.87 10.95
N ARG A 40 -7.08 10.27 10.47
CA ARG A 40 -7.95 9.39 9.68
C ARG A 40 -7.42 9.26 8.26
N VAL A 41 -7.42 8.04 7.73
CA VAL A 41 -7.05 7.78 6.34
C VAL A 41 -8.04 8.48 5.40
N ARG A 42 -7.54 9.35 4.52
CA ARG A 42 -8.31 9.93 3.41
C ARG A 42 -8.31 9.05 2.17
N GLY A 43 -7.27 8.22 2.00
CA GLY A 43 -7.10 7.34 0.85
C GLY A 43 -5.63 7.12 0.54
N TRP A 44 -5.34 6.61 -0.65
CA TRP A 44 -3.99 6.32 -1.12
C TRP A 44 -3.69 7.01 -2.44
N ARG A 45 -2.44 7.40 -2.62
CA ARG A 45 -1.95 7.79 -3.94
C ARG A 45 -1.68 6.52 -4.74
N ARG A 46 -2.07 6.50 -6.02
CA ARG A 46 -1.79 5.38 -6.92
C ARG A 46 -0.30 5.03 -6.94
N GLU A 47 0.57 6.04 -6.99
CA GLU A 47 2.03 5.87 -6.98
C GLU A 47 2.55 5.09 -5.76
N GLU A 48 1.94 5.28 -4.58
CA GLU A 48 2.35 4.59 -3.36
C GLU A 48 1.89 3.14 -3.34
N ILE A 49 0.73 2.84 -3.95
CA ILE A 49 0.28 1.45 -4.17
C ILE A 49 1.25 0.74 -5.12
N GLU A 50 1.56 1.34 -6.27
CA GLU A 50 2.50 0.78 -7.25
C GLU A 50 3.91 0.61 -6.66
N ARG A 51 4.34 1.51 -5.78
CA ARG A 51 5.59 1.39 -5.04
C ARG A 51 5.56 0.22 -4.06
N TYR A 52 4.50 0.09 -3.27
CA TYR A 52 4.32 -1.00 -2.33
C TYR A 52 4.29 -2.35 -3.06
N ASP A 53 3.53 -2.44 -4.14
CA ASP A 53 3.41 -3.65 -4.97
C ASP A 53 4.76 -4.05 -5.57
N ARG A 54 5.55 -3.09 -6.08
CA ARG A 54 6.91 -3.39 -6.56
C ARG A 54 7.81 -3.97 -5.47
N VAL A 55 7.69 -3.50 -4.23
CA VAL A 55 8.49 -4.01 -3.11
C VAL A 55 8.01 -5.40 -2.66
N HIS A 56 6.70 -5.65 -2.68
CA HIS A 56 6.09 -6.88 -2.15
C HIS A 56 5.85 -7.97 -3.21
N THR A 57 5.90 -7.63 -4.50
CA THR A 57 5.84 -8.57 -5.64
C THR A 57 7.24 -8.99 -6.11
N MET A 58 8.29 -8.30 -5.67
CA MET A 58 9.66 -8.79 -5.87
C MET A 58 9.81 -10.15 -5.20
N SER A 59 10.09 -11.19 -5.99
CA SER A 59 10.44 -12.49 -5.44
C SER A 59 11.64 -12.34 -4.49
N ARG A 60 11.75 -13.22 -3.49
CA ARG A 60 12.85 -13.20 -2.51
C ARG A 60 14.23 -13.12 -3.19
N GLU A 61 14.37 -13.73 -4.37
CA GLU A 61 15.57 -13.67 -5.21
C GLU A 61 15.84 -12.28 -5.79
N GLN A 62 14.82 -11.58 -6.30
CA GLN A 62 14.96 -10.21 -6.81
C GLN A 62 15.31 -9.22 -5.69
N TYR A 63 14.73 -9.38 -4.50
CA TYR A 63 15.05 -8.53 -3.34
C TYR A 63 16.50 -8.69 -2.90
N LEU A 64 16.99 -9.92 -2.82
CA LEU A 64 18.38 -10.22 -2.49
C LEU A 64 19.37 -9.70 -3.54
N TYR A 65 19.02 -9.76 -4.83
CA TYR A 65 19.86 -9.23 -5.91
C TYR A 65 19.99 -7.70 -5.84
N LYS A 66 18.87 -6.97 -5.66
CA LYS A 66 18.86 -5.50 -5.57
C LYS A 66 19.60 -4.97 -4.34
N LYS A 67 19.67 -5.74 -3.26
CA LYS A 67 20.41 -5.41 -2.02
C LYS A 67 21.92 -5.67 -2.15
N ARG A 68 22.33 -6.55 -3.07
CA ARG A 68 23.73 -6.93 -3.31
C ARG A 68 24.43 -6.05 -4.34
N THR A 69 23.69 -5.28 -5.12
CA THR A 69 24.20 -4.33 -6.11
C THR A 69 24.19 -2.87 -5.62
N ARG A 70 24.14 -2.63 -4.30
CA ARG A 70 24.20 -1.29 -3.70
C ARG A 70 25.39 -1.17 -2.76
#